data_AF-A0A3M1JN37-F1
#
_entry.id   AF-A0A3M1JN37-F1
#
_cell.length_a   1.000
_cell.length_b   1.000
_cell.length_c   1.000
_cell.angle_alpha   90.00
_cell.angle_beta   90.00
_cell.angle_gamma   90.00
#
_symmetry.space_group_name_H-M   'P 1'
#
loop_
_entity.id
_entity.type
_entity.pdbx_description
1 polymer ?
#
loop_
_entity_poly.entity_id
_entity_poly.type
_entity_poly.pdbx_seq_one_letter_code
_entity_poly.pdbx_strand_id
1 'polypeptide(L)'
;MKPRSPFSAGFTLIELVLVIIIMGILAGIALRSTTRITLNAKFNETFEEMQILKKAIVGDPNIIQNDVRTSYGYVGDTGVMPPTLDDLFSNVAGKTGWAGPYVETGYTNDPSDFKRDAFGVMYRYVVPTVGTQAPKIWTPADGDTITVEIASSLNAILNNTMKVRLYSENGVEINGSNGKVDVYYSSAWHPLTYSAANGFKISTVPIGLRQLRAISAGDTVYKTISVEPANGTTAGTINMTVYPDFGNLTYVAGSASVGGAGSNQVSFTVTNTGTPTFRVNKMTITWTALPNDCWNCNSPYLSEVQKSTTYWKWNTGGRSACVASGAQIVLDATMALYSGPNSVGPLIFLDGTDGATANAINMQASHFTVRFESATAPSQSISFDTPGSCSAPVLTQSGAATKVNNARLSVTIQNPGALPITVTSMTVSSDITTSAYLDRIRYNGANVWQALVGACSSVARPSIANNAIGTADFSICSYALPTINGGATATVDIRIRKNPTGNANVPVAAGQSYTLTFTLQCGNTQTINFTL
;
A
#
# COMPACT_ATOMS: atom_id res chain seq x y z
N MET A 1 -89.54 -2.87 -82.47
CA MET A 1 -90.51 -3.48 -81.54
C MET A 1 -89.82 -3.68 -80.18
N LYS A 2 -90.42 -3.15 -79.10
CA LYS A 2 -89.87 -3.12 -77.72
C LYS A 2 -90.82 -3.93 -76.82
N PRO A 3 -90.36 -4.92 -76.04
CA PRO A 3 -91.17 -5.54 -74.99
C PRO A 3 -91.00 -4.80 -73.65
N ARG A 4 -92.10 -4.73 -72.89
CA ARG A 4 -92.31 -4.02 -71.62
C ARG A 4 -91.89 -4.87 -70.40
N SER A 5 -91.44 -4.22 -69.32
CA SER A 5 -91.53 -4.75 -67.95
C SER A 5 -93.00 -4.72 -67.49
N PRO A 6 -93.46 -5.70 -66.69
CA PRO A 6 -93.58 -5.45 -65.25
C PRO A 6 -93.56 -6.71 -64.36
N PHE A 7 -93.18 -6.58 -63.09
CA PHE A 7 -93.91 -7.15 -61.94
C PHE A 7 -93.38 -6.48 -60.66
N SER A 8 -94.12 -5.49 -60.17
CA SER A 8 -94.01 -5.02 -58.79
C SER A 8 -94.93 -5.91 -57.96
N ALA A 9 -94.36 -6.93 -57.30
CA ALA A 9 -95.10 -7.76 -56.36
C ALA A 9 -95.32 -6.95 -55.08
N GLY A 10 -96.58 -6.70 -54.73
CA GLY A 10 -96.95 -6.01 -53.50
C GLY A 10 -96.52 -6.84 -52.29
N PHE A 11 -95.76 -6.21 -51.38
CA PHE A 11 -95.43 -6.76 -50.07
C PHE A 11 -96.72 -7.22 -49.35
N THR A 12 -96.76 -8.47 -48.92
CA THR A 12 -97.88 -8.97 -48.12
C THR A 12 -97.73 -8.50 -46.67
N LEU A 13 -98.84 -8.24 -45.98
CA LEU A 13 -98.81 -7.79 -44.58
C LEU A 13 -98.08 -8.78 -43.66
N ILE A 14 -98.12 -10.08 -43.97
CA ILE A 14 -97.41 -11.12 -43.23
C ILE A 14 -95.88 -11.06 -43.40
N GLU A 15 -95.41 -10.66 -44.58
CA GLU A 15 -93.98 -10.49 -44.85
C GLU A 15 -93.40 -9.32 -44.06
N LEU A 16 -94.14 -8.22 -43.92
CA LEU A 16 -93.75 -7.07 -43.11
C LEU A 16 -93.72 -7.42 -41.61
N VAL A 17 -94.69 -8.18 -41.10
CA VAL A 17 -94.69 -8.64 -39.70
C VAL A 17 -93.51 -9.57 -39.41
N LEU A 18 -93.19 -10.49 -40.33
CA LEU A 18 -92.07 -11.42 -40.19
C LEU A 18 -90.72 -10.69 -40.18
N VAL A 19 -90.55 -9.64 -41.00
CA VAL A 19 -89.34 -8.81 -41.00
C VAL A 19 -89.16 -8.09 -39.66
N ILE A 20 -90.23 -7.51 -39.09
CA ILE A 20 -90.15 -6.82 -37.78
C ILE A 20 -89.77 -7.79 -36.66
N ILE A 21 -90.29 -9.03 -36.67
CA ILE A 21 -89.94 -10.05 -35.68
C ILE A 21 -88.45 -10.44 -35.81
N ILE A 22 -87.96 -10.71 -37.02
CA ILE A 22 -86.55 -11.06 -37.24
C ILE A 22 -85.63 -9.90 -36.85
N MET A 23 -85.97 -8.66 -37.22
CA MET A 23 -85.22 -7.48 -36.79
C MET A 23 -85.18 -7.33 -35.27
N GLY A 24 -86.29 -7.58 -34.58
CA GLY A 24 -86.34 -7.56 -33.11
C GLY A 24 -85.41 -8.59 -32.46
N ILE A 25 -85.36 -9.82 -32.99
CA ILE A 25 -84.47 -10.87 -32.51
C ILE A 25 -82.99 -10.50 -32.77
N LEU A 26 -82.66 -10.06 -33.98
CA LEU A 26 -81.31 -9.66 -34.35
C LEU A 26 -80.83 -8.45 -33.53
N ALA A 27 -81.69 -7.46 -33.31
CA ALA A 27 -81.37 -6.31 -32.46
C ALA A 27 -81.09 -6.72 -31.01
N GLY A 28 -81.87 -7.66 -30.45
CA GLY A 28 -81.63 -8.19 -29.11
C GLY A 28 -80.27 -8.89 -28.96
N ILE A 29 -79.86 -9.68 -29.96
CA ILE A 29 -78.54 -10.35 -29.97
C ILE A 29 -77.42 -9.33 -30.16
N ALA A 30 -77.59 -8.36 -31.08
CA ALA A 30 -76.62 -7.32 -31.34
C ALA A 30 -76.34 -6.47 -30.09
N LEU A 31 -77.38 -6.03 -29.37
CA LEU A 31 -77.21 -5.26 -28.13
C LEU A 31 -76.42 -6.03 -27.07
N ARG A 32 -76.71 -7.33 -26.87
CA ARG A 32 -75.98 -8.18 -25.92
C ARG A 32 -74.52 -8.40 -26.33
N SER A 33 -74.23 -8.40 -27.63
CA SER A 33 -72.86 -8.52 -28.13
C SER A 33 -72.08 -7.22 -27.96
N THR A 34 -72.69 -6.08 -28.29
CA THR A 34 -72.06 -4.77 -28.18
C THR A 34 -71.69 -4.45 -26.73
N THR A 35 -72.55 -4.77 -25.75
CA THR A 35 -72.22 -4.53 -24.34
C THR A 35 -70.98 -5.30 -23.90
N ARG A 36 -70.83 -6.57 -24.28
CA ARG A 36 -69.63 -7.37 -23.96
C ARG A 36 -68.37 -6.82 -24.62
N ILE A 37 -68.46 -6.39 -25.88
CA ILE A 37 -67.33 -5.80 -26.61
C ILE A 37 -66.89 -4.50 -25.92
N THR A 38 -67.84 -3.64 -25.54
CA THR A 38 -67.54 -2.39 -24.83
C THR A 38 -66.95 -2.65 -23.45
N LEU A 39 -67.46 -3.63 -22.69
CA LEU A 39 -66.89 -3.99 -21.39
C LEU A 39 -65.45 -4.51 -21.50
N ASN A 40 -65.17 -5.38 -22.46
CA ASN A 40 -63.82 -5.88 -22.69
C ASN A 40 -62.86 -4.77 -23.15
N ALA A 41 -63.33 -3.86 -24.01
CA ALA A 41 -62.54 -2.71 -24.45
C ALA A 41 -62.18 -1.82 -23.24
N LYS A 42 -63.17 -1.47 -22.42
CA LYS A 42 -62.96 -0.68 -21.19
C LYS A 42 -62.04 -1.39 -20.19
N PHE A 43 -62.17 -2.71 -20.04
CA PHE A 43 -61.29 -3.50 -19.18
C PHE A 43 -59.83 -3.43 -19.64
N ASN A 44 -59.58 -3.62 -20.94
CA ASN A 44 -58.23 -3.57 -21.49
C ASN A 44 -57.64 -2.16 -21.38
N GLU A 45 -58.41 -1.13 -21.70
CA GLU A 45 -58.02 0.28 -21.55
C GLU A 45 -57.66 0.61 -20.09
N THR A 46 -58.54 0.26 -19.14
CA THR A 46 -58.30 0.41 -17.70
C THR A 46 -57.03 -0.31 -17.24
N PHE A 47 -56.80 -1.54 -17.73
CA PHE A 47 -55.61 -2.30 -17.39
C PHE A 47 -54.34 -1.64 -17.94
N GLU A 48 -54.35 -1.18 -19.19
CA GLU A 48 -53.24 -0.46 -19.82
C GLU A 48 -52.93 0.85 -19.08
N GLU A 49 -53.94 1.64 -18.73
CA GLU A 49 -53.80 2.85 -17.91
C GLU A 49 -53.14 2.54 -16.56
N MET A 50 -53.56 1.49 -15.86
CA MET A 50 -52.91 1.08 -14.61
C MET A 50 -51.46 0.62 -14.80
N GLN A 51 -51.11 0.02 -15.94
CA GLN A 51 -49.71 -0.29 -16.26
C GLN A 51 -48.90 0.99 -16.51
N ILE A 52 -49.49 2.01 -17.16
CA ILE A 52 -48.86 3.32 -17.33
C ILE A 52 -48.61 3.97 -15.96
N LEU A 53 -49.61 3.98 -15.06
CA LEU A 53 -49.45 4.48 -13.70
C LEU A 53 -48.37 3.73 -12.92
N LYS A 54 -48.33 2.39 -13.05
CA LYS A 54 -47.27 1.58 -12.46
C LYS A 54 -45.88 2.02 -12.96
N LYS A 55 -45.72 2.18 -14.29
CA LYS A 55 -44.47 2.68 -14.89
C LYS A 55 -44.15 4.10 -14.43
N ALA A 56 -45.13 4.97 -14.24
CA ALA A 56 -44.91 6.31 -13.70
C ALA A 56 -44.39 6.27 -12.24
N ILE A 57 -44.83 5.29 -11.44
CA ILE A 57 -44.40 5.15 -10.03
C ILE A 57 -43.01 4.51 -9.92
N VAL A 58 -42.77 3.36 -10.58
CA VAL A 58 -41.53 2.56 -10.41
C VAL A 58 -40.62 2.52 -11.64
N GLY A 59 -40.99 3.19 -12.72
CA GLY A 59 -40.26 3.21 -14.00
C GLY A 59 -40.57 2.02 -14.90
N ASP A 60 -40.09 2.09 -16.14
CA ASP A 60 -40.14 0.98 -17.10
C ASP A 60 -38.82 0.19 -17.07
N PRO A 61 -38.83 -1.10 -16.70
CA PRO A 61 -37.62 -1.92 -16.68
C PRO A 61 -37.02 -2.19 -18.07
N ASN A 62 -37.77 -1.95 -19.16
CA ASN A 62 -37.30 -2.20 -20.52
C ASN A 62 -36.51 -1.02 -21.11
N ILE A 63 -36.51 0.14 -20.45
CA ILE A 63 -35.74 1.31 -20.89
C ILE A 63 -34.32 1.19 -20.31
N ILE A 64 -33.44 0.62 -21.13
CA ILE A 64 -32.03 0.38 -20.82
C ILE A 64 -31.17 1.22 -21.76
N GLN A 65 -30.21 1.95 -21.20
CA GLN A 65 -29.20 2.69 -21.95
C GLN A 65 -27.81 2.29 -21.43
N ASN A 66 -26.93 1.87 -22.34
CA ASN A 66 -25.59 1.36 -22.00
C ASN A 66 -25.62 0.23 -20.96
N ASP A 67 -26.50 -0.76 -21.16
CA ASP A 67 -26.72 -1.91 -20.26
C ASP A 67 -27.16 -1.54 -18.82
N VAL A 68 -27.59 -0.30 -18.60
CA VAL A 68 -28.10 0.20 -17.33
C VAL A 68 -29.54 0.69 -17.51
N ARG A 69 -30.45 0.27 -16.62
CA ARG A 69 -31.82 0.79 -16.59
C ARG A 69 -31.80 2.28 -16.25
N THR A 70 -32.50 3.09 -17.04
CA THR A 70 -32.54 4.55 -16.83
C THR A 70 -33.91 5.07 -16.40
N SER A 71 -34.97 4.27 -16.52
CA SER A 71 -36.33 4.65 -16.11
C SER A 71 -36.72 4.03 -14.77
N TYR A 72 -36.88 4.87 -13.75
CA TYR A 72 -37.26 4.46 -12.39
C TYR A 72 -38.48 5.19 -11.80
N GLY A 73 -39.07 6.11 -12.57
CA GLY A 73 -40.28 6.85 -12.18
C GLY A 73 -40.11 7.64 -10.87
N TYR A 74 -41.23 7.96 -10.26
CA TYR A 74 -41.29 8.77 -9.03
C TYR A 74 -40.42 8.22 -7.89
N VAL A 75 -40.44 6.90 -7.65
CA VAL A 75 -39.69 6.28 -6.55
C VAL A 75 -38.18 6.33 -6.83
N GLY A 76 -37.80 6.17 -8.10
CA GLY A 76 -36.44 6.38 -8.59
C GLY A 76 -35.86 7.72 -8.18
N ASP A 77 -36.63 8.76 -8.39
CA ASP A 77 -36.15 10.13 -8.31
C ASP A 77 -36.23 10.68 -6.88
N THR A 78 -37.32 10.39 -6.17
CA THR A 78 -37.57 10.93 -4.83
C THR A 78 -37.10 10.01 -3.70
N GLY A 79 -36.95 8.71 -3.97
CA GLY A 79 -36.63 7.69 -2.99
C GLY A 79 -37.80 7.30 -2.06
N VAL A 80 -39.02 7.77 -2.35
CA VAL A 80 -40.23 7.48 -1.56
C VAL A 80 -41.41 7.16 -2.46
N MET A 81 -42.44 6.52 -1.92
CA MET A 81 -43.70 6.33 -2.64
C MET A 81 -44.42 7.68 -2.79
N PRO A 82 -45.10 7.93 -3.94
CA PRO A 82 -45.94 9.10 -4.06
C PRO A 82 -47.06 9.01 -3.00
N PRO A 83 -47.29 10.05 -2.19
CA PRO A 83 -48.40 10.07 -1.23
C PRO A 83 -49.76 9.91 -1.91
N THR A 84 -49.90 10.51 -3.10
CA THR A 84 -51.12 10.48 -3.91
C THR A 84 -50.77 10.35 -5.39
N LEU A 85 -51.74 9.99 -6.24
CA LEU A 85 -51.51 9.97 -7.69
C LEU A 85 -51.26 11.38 -8.27
N ASP A 86 -51.70 12.45 -7.59
CA ASP A 86 -51.40 13.84 -7.98
C ASP A 86 -49.89 14.12 -8.08
N ASP A 87 -49.10 13.46 -7.23
CA ASP A 87 -47.65 13.58 -7.18
C ASP A 87 -46.95 13.06 -8.46
N LEU A 88 -47.66 12.29 -9.28
CA LEU A 88 -47.17 11.84 -10.58
C LEU A 88 -47.24 12.94 -11.64
N PHE A 89 -48.20 13.86 -11.51
CA PHE A 89 -48.39 14.96 -12.46
C PHE A 89 -47.71 16.24 -12.00
N SER A 90 -47.75 16.55 -10.71
CA SER A 90 -47.16 17.76 -10.15
C SER A 90 -46.52 17.49 -8.79
N ASN A 91 -45.52 18.25 -8.39
CA ASN A 91 -44.82 18.03 -7.12
C ASN A 91 -45.60 18.56 -5.90
N VAL A 92 -46.82 18.05 -5.67
CA VAL A 92 -47.73 18.52 -4.60
C VAL A 92 -47.12 18.29 -3.22
N ALA A 93 -46.50 17.13 -2.98
CA ALA A 93 -45.83 16.83 -1.72
C ALA A 93 -44.48 17.51 -1.53
N GLY A 94 -44.02 18.34 -2.48
CA GLY A 94 -42.77 19.10 -2.40
C GLY A 94 -41.53 18.22 -2.23
N LYS A 95 -41.51 17.03 -2.85
CA LYS A 95 -40.37 16.11 -2.72
C LYS A 95 -39.17 16.61 -3.50
N THR A 96 -38.04 16.67 -2.83
CA THR A 96 -36.76 16.96 -3.47
C THR A 96 -36.36 15.83 -4.41
N GLY A 97 -35.83 16.17 -5.57
CA GLY A 97 -35.44 15.20 -6.60
C GLY A 97 -36.55 14.86 -7.60
N TRP A 98 -37.79 15.33 -7.41
CA TRP A 98 -38.87 15.13 -8.38
C TRP A 98 -38.49 15.66 -9.77
N ALA A 99 -38.54 14.79 -10.79
CA ALA A 99 -38.20 15.11 -12.18
C ALA A 99 -39.37 14.88 -13.15
N GLY A 100 -40.60 14.82 -12.62
CA GLY A 100 -41.82 14.66 -13.42
C GLY A 100 -42.15 15.88 -14.30
N PRO A 101 -43.34 15.90 -14.92
CA PRO A 101 -44.44 14.94 -14.76
C PRO A 101 -44.08 13.54 -15.27
N TYR A 102 -44.56 12.51 -14.57
CA TYR A 102 -44.36 11.09 -14.91
C TYR A 102 -45.55 10.49 -15.67
N VAL A 103 -46.65 11.23 -15.76
CA VAL A 103 -47.85 10.90 -16.53
C VAL A 103 -48.17 12.06 -17.47
N GLU A 104 -48.56 11.75 -18.68
CA GLU A 104 -49.03 12.75 -19.65
C GLU A 104 -50.53 12.98 -19.45
N THR A 105 -50.98 14.23 -19.49
CA THR A 105 -52.40 14.53 -19.61
C THR A 105 -52.78 14.45 -21.09
N GLY A 106 -53.80 13.67 -21.43
CA GLY A 106 -54.27 13.54 -22.80
C GLY A 106 -54.76 14.87 -23.42
N TYR A 107 -55.21 14.82 -24.68
CA TYR A 107 -55.64 15.99 -25.46
C TYR A 107 -56.81 16.79 -24.85
N THR A 108 -57.52 16.24 -23.87
CA THR A 108 -58.67 16.86 -23.20
C THR A 108 -58.29 17.95 -22.19
N ASN A 109 -57.00 18.16 -21.91
CA ASN A 109 -56.48 19.14 -20.93
C ASN A 109 -57.07 18.99 -19.51
N ASP A 110 -57.66 17.85 -19.17
CA ASP A 110 -58.13 17.58 -17.80
C ASP A 110 -56.96 17.01 -16.96
N PRO A 111 -56.43 17.76 -15.98
CA PRO A 111 -55.33 17.31 -15.13
C PRO A 111 -55.73 16.20 -14.15
N SER A 112 -56.99 15.73 -14.15
CA SER A 112 -57.49 14.66 -13.31
C SER A 112 -57.86 13.38 -14.05
N ASP A 113 -57.76 13.36 -15.38
CA ASP A 113 -58.19 12.25 -16.23
C ASP A 113 -57.49 10.94 -15.88
N PHE A 114 -56.16 10.99 -15.67
CA PHE A 114 -55.33 9.84 -15.31
C PHE A 114 -55.70 9.16 -13.98
N LYS A 115 -56.61 9.75 -13.19
CA LYS A 115 -57.10 9.18 -11.93
C LYS A 115 -58.37 8.36 -12.10
N ARG A 116 -59.00 8.40 -13.26
CA ARG A 116 -60.23 7.68 -13.57
C ARG A 116 -59.94 6.56 -14.54
N ASP A 117 -60.73 5.49 -14.44
CA ASP A 117 -60.72 4.40 -15.41
C ASP A 117 -61.67 4.68 -16.60
N ALA A 118 -61.69 3.76 -17.57
CA ALA A 118 -62.59 3.81 -18.72
C ALA A 118 -64.09 3.68 -18.36
N PHE A 119 -64.42 3.39 -17.10
CA PHE A 119 -65.78 3.39 -16.54
C PHE A 119 -66.13 4.73 -15.88
N GLY A 120 -65.18 5.66 -15.76
CA GLY A 120 -65.32 6.97 -15.11
C GLY A 120 -65.15 6.92 -13.59
N VAL A 121 -64.73 5.79 -13.03
CA VAL A 121 -64.53 5.56 -11.60
C VAL A 121 -63.09 5.90 -11.21
N MET A 122 -62.91 6.50 -10.03
CA MET A 122 -61.56 6.83 -9.53
C MET A 122 -60.78 5.58 -9.13
N TYR A 123 -59.52 5.50 -9.57
CA TYR A 123 -58.56 4.52 -9.10
C TYR A 123 -58.33 4.64 -7.59
N ARG A 124 -58.20 3.48 -6.94
CA ARG A 124 -57.82 3.39 -5.53
C ARG A 124 -56.36 2.98 -5.44
N TYR A 125 -55.54 3.90 -4.96
CA TYR A 125 -54.11 3.72 -4.74
C TYR A 125 -53.85 3.42 -3.26
N VAL A 126 -53.11 2.33 -2.99
CA VAL A 126 -52.84 1.88 -1.62
C VAL A 126 -51.33 1.68 -1.44
N VAL A 127 -50.76 2.46 -0.51
CA VAL A 127 -49.41 2.25 0.02
C VAL A 127 -49.53 1.55 1.37
N PRO A 128 -49.05 0.31 1.52
CA PRO A 128 -49.13 -0.40 2.78
C PRO A 128 -48.20 0.21 3.83
N THR A 129 -48.54 0.08 5.11
CA THR A 129 -47.67 0.46 6.23
C THR A 129 -46.62 -0.61 6.54
N VAL A 130 -46.88 -1.85 6.16
CA VAL A 130 -45.99 -2.99 6.38
C VAL A 130 -45.09 -3.19 5.16
N GLY A 131 -43.78 -3.11 5.35
CA GLY A 131 -42.78 -3.17 4.28
C GLY A 131 -42.84 -4.43 3.39
N THR A 132 -43.36 -5.55 3.89
CA THR A 132 -43.46 -6.82 3.14
C THR A 132 -44.70 -6.91 2.25
N GLN A 133 -45.64 -5.98 2.35
CA GLN A 133 -46.85 -5.97 1.53
C GLN A 133 -46.64 -5.23 0.21
N ALA A 134 -47.34 -5.66 -0.85
CA ALA A 134 -47.29 -5.06 -2.17
C ALA A 134 -48.11 -3.75 -2.22
N PRO A 135 -47.52 -2.62 -2.68
CA PRO A 135 -48.30 -1.46 -3.07
C PRO A 135 -49.10 -1.76 -4.35
N LYS A 136 -50.34 -1.26 -4.43
CA LYS A 136 -51.25 -1.61 -5.53
C LYS A 136 -52.18 -0.47 -5.94
N ILE A 137 -52.63 -0.54 -7.18
CA ILE A 137 -53.71 0.27 -7.75
C ILE A 137 -54.86 -0.69 -8.09
N TRP A 138 -56.09 -0.29 -7.78
CA TRP A 138 -57.26 -1.10 -8.13
C TRP A 138 -58.49 -0.24 -8.42
N THR A 139 -59.43 -0.80 -9.18
CA THR A 139 -60.74 -0.19 -9.46
C THR A 139 -61.84 -1.26 -9.51
N PRO A 140 -63.06 -0.97 -9.04
CA PRO A 140 -64.21 -1.86 -9.25
C PRO A 140 -64.73 -1.72 -10.69
N ALA A 141 -64.60 -2.78 -11.49
CA ALA A 141 -65.07 -2.86 -12.87
C ALA A 141 -66.30 -3.78 -12.96
N ASP A 142 -67.50 -3.18 -13.00
CA ASP A 142 -68.81 -3.83 -13.28
C ASP A 142 -68.99 -5.26 -12.72
N GLY A 143 -68.70 -5.45 -11.43
CA GLY A 143 -68.86 -6.73 -10.72
C GLY A 143 -67.56 -7.45 -10.36
N ASP A 144 -66.45 -7.14 -11.04
CA ASP A 144 -65.11 -7.64 -10.75
C ASP A 144 -64.15 -6.52 -10.29
N THR A 145 -63.02 -6.87 -9.69
CA THR A 145 -61.98 -5.90 -9.29
C THR A 145 -60.73 -6.10 -10.12
N ILE A 146 -60.32 -5.06 -10.85
CA ILE A 146 -59.04 -5.06 -11.55
C ILE A 146 -57.99 -4.55 -10.58
N THR A 147 -56.92 -5.33 -10.34
CA THR A 147 -55.82 -4.97 -9.44
C THR A 147 -54.49 -5.08 -10.16
N VAL A 148 -53.66 -4.05 -10.05
CA VAL A 148 -52.27 -4.05 -10.52
C VAL A 148 -51.35 -3.83 -9.32
N GLU A 149 -50.48 -4.80 -9.08
CA GLU A 149 -49.39 -4.66 -8.11
C GLU A 149 -48.26 -3.82 -8.72
N ILE A 150 -47.87 -2.78 -7.99
CA ILE A 150 -46.79 -1.87 -8.39
C ILE A 150 -45.44 -2.59 -8.23
N ALA A 151 -45.26 -3.31 -7.12
CA ALA A 151 -44.09 -4.12 -6.82
C ALA A 151 -44.46 -5.29 -5.91
N SER A 152 -43.59 -6.30 -5.81
CA SER A 152 -43.81 -7.48 -4.96
C SER A 152 -43.90 -7.15 -3.47
N SER A 153 -43.23 -6.08 -3.03
CA SER A 153 -43.35 -5.51 -1.69
C SER A 153 -42.87 -4.06 -1.67
N LEU A 154 -43.25 -3.31 -0.64
CA LEU A 154 -42.73 -1.96 -0.42
C LEU A 154 -41.20 -1.97 -0.17
N ASN A 155 -40.69 -2.97 0.54
CA ASN A 155 -39.25 -3.15 0.79
C ASN A 155 -38.48 -3.43 -0.51
N ALA A 156 -39.07 -4.13 -1.47
CA ALA A 156 -38.43 -4.38 -2.76
C ALA A 156 -38.11 -3.07 -3.50
N ILE A 157 -38.83 -1.98 -3.24
CA ILE A 157 -38.60 -0.70 -3.93
C ILE A 157 -37.94 0.36 -3.05
N LEU A 158 -38.09 0.30 -1.72
CA LEU A 158 -37.54 1.30 -0.80
C LEU A 158 -36.31 0.83 -0.01
N ASN A 159 -36.16 -0.48 0.25
CA ASN A 159 -35.17 -1.02 1.18
C ASN A 159 -34.28 -2.08 0.52
N ASN A 160 -33.53 -1.65 -0.51
CA ASN A 160 -32.56 -2.50 -1.18
C ASN A 160 -31.20 -2.45 -0.49
N THR A 161 -30.42 -3.51 -0.68
CA THR A 161 -29.09 -3.67 -0.11
C THR A 161 -28.02 -3.45 -1.16
N MET A 162 -27.00 -2.68 -0.79
CA MET A 162 -25.80 -2.47 -1.59
C MET A 162 -24.57 -2.88 -0.82
N LYS A 163 -23.59 -3.44 -1.53
CA LYS A 163 -22.27 -3.79 -1.02
C LYS A 163 -21.20 -3.17 -1.91
N VAL A 164 -20.24 -2.50 -1.31
CA VAL A 164 -19.11 -1.88 -2.00
C VAL A 164 -17.82 -2.38 -1.37
N ARG A 165 -16.87 -2.82 -2.19
CA ARG A 165 -15.48 -3.01 -1.79
C ARG A 165 -14.63 -1.92 -2.39
N LEU A 166 -13.84 -1.30 -1.54
CA LEU A 166 -12.97 -0.19 -1.89
C LEU A 166 -11.55 -0.72 -1.97
N TYR A 167 -10.83 -0.43 -3.05
CA TYR A 167 -9.46 -0.86 -3.26
C TYR A 167 -8.55 0.35 -3.52
N SER A 168 -7.28 0.22 -3.16
CA SER A 168 -6.24 1.10 -3.67
C SER A 168 -5.84 0.71 -5.09
N GLU A 169 -5.06 1.55 -5.77
CA GLU A 169 -4.48 1.27 -7.09
C GLU A 169 -3.71 -0.08 -7.14
N ASN A 170 -3.10 -0.49 -6.02
CA ASN A 170 -2.36 -1.74 -5.91
C ASN A 170 -3.25 -2.97 -5.66
N GLY A 171 -4.58 -2.82 -5.74
CA GLY A 171 -5.54 -3.90 -5.50
C GLY A 171 -5.72 -4.28 -4.04
N VAL A 172 -5.25 -3.45 -3.09
CA VAL A 172 -5.39 -3.71 -1.65
C VAL A 172 -6.71 -3.15 -1.15
N GLU A 173 -7.49 -3.97 -0.44
CA GLU A 173 -8.78 -3.56 0.10
C GLU A 173 -8.62 -2.51 1.22
N ILE A 174 -9.37 -1.42 1.11
CA ILE A 174 -9.41 -0.32 2.07
C ILE A 174 -10.56 -0.56 3.04
N ASN A 175 -10.23 -0.62 4.33
CA ASN A 175 -11.20 -0.85 5.40
C ASN A 175 -11.87 0.46 5.88
N GLY A 176 -12.85 0.33 6.77
CA GLY A 176 -13.57 1.47 7.35
C GLY A 176 -12.74 2.44 8.22
N SER A 177 -11.50 2.09 8.59
CA SER A 177 -10.59 3.02 9.28
C SER A 177 -9.78 3.89 8.33
N ASN A 178 -9.65 3.47 7.07
CA ASN A 178 -8.83 4.14 6.05
C ASN A 178 -9.67 4.68 4.88
N GLY A 179 -10.99 4.45 4.87
CA GLY A 179 -11.88 4.93 3.83
C GLY A 179 -13.33 4.98 4.27
N LYS A 180 -14.14 5.71 3.50
CA LYS A 180 -15.57 5.89 3.69
C LYS A 180 -16.26 5.74 2.35
N VAL A 181 -17.44 5.11 2.33
CA VAL A 181 -18.31 5.08 1.16
C VAL A 181 -19.66 5.65 1.55
N ASP A 182 -20.19 6.56 0.74
CA ASP A 182 -21.54 7.09 0.88
C ASP A 182 -22.32 6.87 -0.42
N VAL A 183 -23.63 6.74 -0.31
CA VAL A 183 -24.57 6.75 -1.44
C VAL A 183 -25.46 7.99 -1.35
N TYR A 184 -25.71 8.64 -2.48
CA TYR A 184 -26.61 9.78 -2.57
C TYR A 184 -28.03 9.35 -2.99
N TYR A 185 -29.02 9.64 -2.14
CA TYR A 185 -30.45 9.54 -2.46
C TYR A 185 -31.26 10.46 -1.54
N SER A 186 -32.48 10.81 -1.95
CA SER A 186 -33.36 11.73 -1.19
C SER A 186 -32.65 13.03 -0.76
N SER A 187 -31.77 13.53 -1.64
CA SER A 187 -30.98 14.76 -1.48
C SER A 187 -29.97 14.77 -0.34
N ALA A 188 -29.55 13.61 0.15
CA ALA A 188 -28.53 13.49 1.18
C ALA A 188 -27.54 12.35 0.87
N TRP A 189 -26.34 12.46 1.44
CA TRP A 189 -25.36 11.39 1.45
C TRP A 189 -25.58 10.48 2.65
N HIS A 190 -25.80 9.20 2.41
CA HIS A 190 -26.00 8.18 3.43
C HIS A 190 -24.75 7.29 3.55
N PRO A 191 -24.12 7.20 4.73
CA PRO A 191 -22.91 6.41 4.91
C PRO A 191 -23.20 4.90 4.90
N LEU A 192 -22.30 4.16 4.27
CA LEU A 192 -22.27 2.71 4.34
C LEU A 192 -21.46 2.26 5.57
N THR A 193 -21.91 1.18 6.21
CA THR A 193 -21.22 0.58 7.36
C THR A 193 -20.22 -0.47 6.89
N TYR A 194 -18.96 -0.38 7.32
CA TYR A 194 -17.93 -1.35 6.97
C TYR A 194 -18.00 -2.62 7.83
N SER A 195 -17.79 -3.78 7.19
CA SER A 195 -17.50 -5.05 7.86
C SER A 195 -16.51 -5.87 7.02
N ALA A 196 -15.60 -6.61 7.66
CA ALA A 196 -14.60 -7.40 6.93
C ALA A 196 -15.22 -8.44 5.97
N ALA A 197 -16.40 -9.00 6.31
CA ALA A 197 -17.07 -9.99 5.47
C ALA A 197 -17.73 -9.38 4.22
N ASN A 198 -18.36 -8.20 4.35
CA ASN A 198 -19.20 -7.62 3.31
C ASN A 198 -18.64 -6.37 2.64
N GLY A 199 -17.50 -5.85 3.09
CA GLY A 199 -17.07 -4.50 2.74
C GLY A 199 -18.01 -3.44 3.34
N PHE A 200 -18.21 -2.34 2.63
CA PHE A 200 -19.16 -1.28 2.97
C PHE A 200 -20.57 -1.69 2.57
N LYS A 201 -21.53 -1.64 3.50
CA LYS A 201 -22.92 -2.08 3.30
C LYS A 201 -23.95 -1.06 3.79
N ILE A 202 -25.06 -0.96 3.06
CA ILE A 202 -26.30 -0.28 3.47
C ILE A 202 -27.51 -1.09 2.95
N SER A 203 -28.65 -1.03 3.65
CA SER A 203 -29.85 -1.85 3.35
C SER A 203 -31.15 -1.03 3.25
N THR A 204 -31.04 0.28 3.09
CA THR A 204 -32.15 1.24 3.05
C THR A 204 -32.15 2.05 1.75
N VAL A 205 -31.70 1.43 0.65
CA VAL A 205 -31.51 2.14 -0.62
C VAL A 205 -32.75 1.98 -1.49
N PRO A 206 -33.43 3.07 -1.84
CA PRO A 206 -34.54 3.00 -2.79
C PRO A 206 -34.04 2.71 -4.20
N ILE A 207 -34.88 2.06 -5.01
CA ILE A 207 -34.61 1.81 -6.44
C ILE A 207 -34.30 3.11 -7.16
N GLY A 208 -33.49 3.08 -8.20
CA GLY A 208 -33.11 4.30 -8.92
C GLY A 208 -31.66 4.30 -9.38
N LEU A 209 -31.30 5.33 -10.15
CA LEU A 209 -29.91 5.69 -10.36
C LEU A 209 -29.39 6.35 -9.09
N ARG A 210 -28.28 5.81 -8.57
CA ARG A 210 -27.66 6.27 -7.32
C ARG A 210 -26.21 6.60 -7.58
N GLN A 211 -25.76 7.73 -7.02
CA GLN A 211 -24.35 8.09 -7.05
C GLN A 211 -23.68 7.58 -5.78
N LEU A 212 -22.65 6.77 -5.94
CA LEU A 212 -21.71 6.43 -4.88
C LEU A 212 -20.58 7.47 -4.89
N ARG A 213 -20.09 7.80 -3.69
CA ARG A 213 -18.76 8.39 -3.52
C ARG A 213 -17.95 7.51 -2.57
N ALA A 214 -16.72 7.22 -2.94
CA ALA A 214 -15.74 6.62 -2.06
C ALA A 214 -14.66 7.66 -1.76
N ILE A 215 -14.33 7.80 -0.49
CA ILE A 215 -13.35 8.75 0.01
C ILE A 215 -12.27 7.96 0.74
N SER A 216 -11.01 8.18 0.38
CA SER A 216 -9.87 7.65 1.12
C SER A 216 -8.70 8.59 1.00
N ALA A 217 -8.13 8.99 2.14
CA ALA A 217 -6.85 9.69 2.18
C ALA A 217 -6.74 10.89 1.20
N GLY A 218 -7.78 11.75 1.19
CA GLY A 218 -7.82 12.97 0.37
C GLY A 218 -8.36 12.79 -1.04
N ASP A 219 -8.46 11.55 -1.55
CA ASP A 219 -9.07 11.26 -2.84
C ASP A 219 -10.58 10.96 -2.71
N THR A 220 -11.35 11.36 -3.73
CA THR A 220 -12.79 11.11 -3.83
C THR A 220 -13.15 10.65 -5.23
N VAL A 221 -13.64 9.43 -5.34
CA VAL A 221 -14.11 8.84 -6.60
C VAL A 221 -15.62 8.68 -6.58
N TYR A 222 -16.27 9.02 -7.69
CA TYR A 222 -17.71 8.89 -7.88
C TYR A 222 -18.04 7.74 -8.84
N LYS A 223 -19.15 7.03 -8.57
CA LYS A 223 -19.66 5.99 -9.48
C LYS A 223 -21.18 5.96 -9.46
N THR A 224 -21.81 6.03 -10.62
CA THR A 224 -23.26 5.88 -10.75
C THR A 224 -23.62 4.41 -10.89
N ILE A 225 -24.66 3.97 -10.19
CA ILE A 225 -25.14 2.59 -10.18
C ILE A 225 -26.67 2.51 -10.34
N SER A 226 -27.13 1.42 -10.94
CA SER A 226 -28.53 1.00 -11.03
C SER A 226 -28.91 0.24 -9.75
N VAL A 227 -29.93 0.68 -9.03
CA VAL A 227 -30.51 -0.10 -7.92
C VAL A 227 -31.87 -0.64 -8.36
N GLU A 228 -31.90 -1.93 -8.68
CA GLU A 228 -33.12 -2.61 -9.12
C GLU A 228 -34.02 -3.05 -7.96
N PRO A 229 -35.32 -3.30 -8.21
CA PRO A 229 -36.23 -3.82 -7.20
C PRO A 229 -35.80 -5.19 -6.64
N ALA A 230 -36.11 -5.41 -5.35
CA ALA A 230 -35.82 -6.64 -4.60
C ALA A 230 -34.34 -7.04 -4.60
N ASN A 231 -33.46 -6.05 -4.73
CA ASN A 231 -32.02 -6.23 -4.70
C ASN A 231 -31.57 -6.42 -3.24
N GLY A 232 -31.87 -7.60 -2.69
CA GLY A 232 -31.64 -7.93 -1.29
C GLY A 232 -30.21 -8.39 -1.01
N THR A 233 -29.51 -8.97 -1.99
CA THR A 233 -28.16 -9.55 -1.80
C THR A 233 -27.41 -9.88 -3.11
N THR A 234 -28.05 -9.80 -4.28
CA THR A 234 -27.54 -10.36 -5.55
C THR A 234 -26.92 -9.35 -6.51
N ALA A 235 -27.04 -8.03 -6.29
CA ALA A 235 -26.12 -7.11 -6.94
C ALA A 235 -24.72 -7.44 -6.43
N GLY A 236 -23.89 -7.95 -7.34
CA GLY A 236 -22.50 -8.27 -7.07
C GLY A 236 -21.81 -7.13 -6.34
N THR A 237 -20.89 -7.47 -5.45
CA THR A 237 -20.06 -6.50 -4.74
C THR A 237 -19.51 -5.47 -5.72
N ILE A 238 -19.89 -4.21 -5.53
CA ILE A 238 -19.44 -3.11 -6.38
C ILE A 238 -18.00 -2.81 -6.00
N ASN A 239 -17.07 -2.99 -6.92
CA ASN A 239 -15.69 -2.60 -6.71
C ASN A 239 -15.50 -1.14 -7.12
N MET A 240 -14.86 -0.37 -6.25
CA MET A 240 -14.38 0.99 -6.50
C MET A 240 -12.89 1.04 -6.19
N THR A 241 -12.13 1.73 -7.03
CA THR A 241 -10.71 2.00 -6.80
C THR A 241 -10.55 3.48 -6.50
N VAL A 242 -9.81 3.80 -5.45
CA VAL A 242 -9.39 5.16 -5.12
C VAL A 242 -7.88 5.25 -5.24
N TYR A 243 -7.39 6.46 -5.51
CA TYR A 243 -5.99 6.83 -5.65
C TYR A 243 -5.60 7.73 -4.48
N PRO A 244 -5.56 7.18 -3.26
CA PRO A 244 -5.21 7.93 -2.07
C PRO A 244 -3.82 8.57 -2.23
N ASP A 245 -3.74 9.89 -2.05
CA ASP A 245 -2.47 10.60 -2.03
C ASP A 245 -1.78 10.34 -0.69
N PHE A 246 -1.01 9.26 -0.65
CA PHE A 246 -0.16 8.95 0.49
C PHE A 246 1.03 9.91 0.63
N GLY A 247 1.18 10.85 -0.29
CA GLY A 247 2.32 11.76 -0.40
C GLY A 247 3.64 11.03 -0.64
N ASN A 248 4.72 11.80 -0.49
CA ASN A 248 6.08 11.31 -0.58
C ASN A 248 6.76 11.35 0.79
N LEU A 249 7.50 10.30 1.11
CA LEU A 249 8.47 10.26 2.19
C LEU A 249 9.75 10.93 1.66
N THR A 250 10.06 12.09 2.23
CA THR A 250 11.26 12.85 1.89
C THR A 250 12.20 12.85 3.08
N TYR A 251 13.48 12.59 2.85
CA TYR A 251 14.48 12.73 3.90
C TYR A 251 14.62 14.21 4.28
N VAL A 252 14.63 14.51 5.58
CA VAL A 252 14.93 15.86 6.07
C VAL A 252 16.45 16.05 6.05
N ALA A 253 16.95 16.83 5.10
CA ALA A 253 18.39 17.05 4.92
C ALA A 253 19.08 17.47 6.23
N GLY A 254 20.20 16.81 6.53
CA GLY A 254 20.99 17.05 7.75
C GLY A 254 20.41 16.48 9.04
N SER A 255 19.27 15.77 8.99
CA SER A 255 18.66 15.17 10.19
C SER A 255 19.28 13.83 10.61
N ALA A 256 20.08 13.20 9.73
CA ALA A 256 20.81 12.00 10.07
C ALA A 256 21.82 12.28 11.20
N SER A 257 21.87 11.37 12.16
CA SER A 257 22.77 11.43 13.31
C SER A 257 23.27 10.04 13.65
N VAL A 258 24.49 9.98 14.16
CA VAL A 258 25.11 8.78 14.72
C VAL A 258 25.34 8.96 16.21
N GLY A 259 25.00 7.94 17.00
CA GLY A 259 25.15 7.93 18.45
C GLY A 259 25.40 6.53 18.99
N GLY A 260 25.21 6.35 20.30
CA GLY A 260 25.50 5.08 20.97
C GLY A 260 26.99 4.85 21.22
N ALA A 261 27.30 3.75 21.92
CA ALA A 261 28.67 3.35 22.16
C ALA A 261 29.35 2.99 20.82
N GLY A 262 30.46 3.63 20.49
CA GLY A 262 31.16 3.39 19.22
C GLY A 262 30.44 3.90 17.98
N SER A 263 29.48 4.84 18.11
CA SER A 263 28.76 5.45 16.98
C SER A 263 27.96 4.45 16.13
N ASN A 264 27.33 3.46 16.78
CA ASN A 264 26.62 2.36 16.11
C ASN A 264 25.10 2.52 15.99
N GLN A 265 24.56 3.65 16.44
CA GLN A 265 23.14 3.95 16.38
C GLN A 265 22.88 5.04 15.35
N VAL A 266 22.12 4.75 14.31
CA VAL A 266 21.76 5.73 13.26
C VAL A 266 20.32 6.17 13.45
N SER A 267 20.08 7.48 13.53
CA SER A 267 18.73 8.06 13.54
C SER A 267 18.61 9.12 12.46
N PHE A 268 17.42 9.29 11.89
CA PHE A 268 17.14 10.27 10.83
C PHE A 268 15.68 10.69 10.87
N THR A 269 15.34 11.78 10.18
CA THR A 269 13.96 12.26 10.06
C THR A 269 13.46 12.16 8.62
N VAL A 270 12.22 11.70 8.47
CA VAL A 270 11.48 11.71 7.21
C VAL A 270 10.26 12.60 7.32
N THR A 271 9.97 13.38 6.30
CA THR A 271 8.71 14.12 6.18
C THR A 271 7.78 13.36 5.26
N ASN A 272 6.61 12.98 5.78
CA ASN A 272 5.51 12.51 4.96
C ASN A 272 4.73 13.73 4.47
N THR A 273 4.77 14.01 3.16
CA THR A 273 4.06 15.15 2.56
C THR A 273 2.56 14.89 2.38
N GLY A 274 2.11 13.65 2.55
CA GLY A 274 0.72 13.26 2.44
C GLY A 274 -0.09 13.65 3.67
N THR A 275 -1.40 13.73 3.51
CA THR A 275 -2.34 13.85 4.63
C THR A 275 -2.58 12.54 5.39
N PRO A 276 -2.61 11.34 4.78
CA PRO A 276 -2.78 10.11 5.53
C PRO A 276 -1.49 9.67 6.22
N THR A 277 -1.66 8.88 7.27
CA THR A 277 -0.54 8.21 7.92
C THR A 277 0.02 7.10 7.02
N PHE A 278 1.29 7.18 6.65
CA PHE A 278 1.98 6.12 5.92
C PHE A 278 2.34 5.00 6.90
N ARG A 279 1.73 3.83 6.73
CA ARG A 279 1.86 2.67 7.63
C ARG A 279 2.88 1.68 7.10
N VAL A 280 4.05 1.61 7.70
CA VAL A 280 5.16 0.74 7.29
C VAL A 280 5.01 -0.64 7.94
N ASN A 281 5.04 -1.68 7.12
CA ASN A 281 4.99 -3.08 7.55
C ASN A 281 6.33 -3.79 7.31
N LYS A 282 7.05 -3.39 6.27
CA LYS A 282 8.37 -3.93 5.96
C LYS A 282 9.33 -2.80 5.62
N MET A 283 10.61 -3.06 5.87
CA MET A 283 11.68 -2.15 5.50
C MET A 283 12.79 -2.92 4.80
N THR A 284 13.42 -2.31 3.81
CA THR A 284 14.68 -2.78 3.26
C THR A 284 15.70 -1.67 3.43
N ILE A 285 16.79 -1.94 4.14
CA ILE A 285 17.81 -0.94 4.46
C ILE A 285 19.11 -1.42 3.81
N THR A 286 19.66 -0.66 2.88
CA THR A 286 21.01 -0.86 2.36
C THR A 286 21.91 0.21 2.93
N TRP A 287 23.11 -0.19 3.30
CA TRP A 287 24.19 0.69 3.70
C TRP A 287 25.45 0.35 2.93
N THR A 288 26.20 1.39 2.59
CA THR A 288 27.51 1.29 1.97
C THR A 288 28.48 2.23 2.64
N ALA A 289 29.63 1.66 2.99
CA ALA A 289 30.89 2.33 3.18
C ALA A 289 31.10 3.51 2.22
N LEU A 290 31.33 4.73 2.71
CA LEU A 290 31.96 5.74 1.86
C LEU A 290 33.46 5.39 1.70
N PRO A 291 34.15 5.85 0.63
CA PRO A 291 35.54 5.44 0.33
C PRO A 291 36.58 5.63 1.46
N ASN A 292 36.25 6.37 2.52
CA ASN A 292 37.12 6.69 3.65
C ASN A 292 36.83 5.80 4.88
N ASP A 293 36.45 4.55 4.64
CA ASP A 293 35.55 3.84 5.54
C ASP A 293 36.13 3.41 6.90
N CYS A 294 35.27 3.50 7.91
CA CYS A 294 35.55 3.19 9.32
C CYS A 294 35.32 1.73 9.69
N TRP A 295 34.78 0.94 8.75
CA TRP A 295 34.36 -0.42 9.03
C TRP A 295 35.62 -1.22 9.25
N ASN A 296 35.84 -1.59 10.51
CA ASN A 296 36.96 -2.38 10.96
C ASN A 296 36.78 -3.82 10.42
N CYS A 297 36.88 -3.98 9.10
CA CYS A 297 36.79 -5.18 8.26
C CYS A 297 35.57 -6.10 8.48
N ASN A 298 34.70 -5.78 9.43
CA ASN A 298 33.52 -6.55 9.77
C ASN A 298 32.34 -6.00 8.98
N SER A 299 31.52 -6.91 8.46
CA SER A 299 30.25 -6.53 7.83
C SER A 299 29.31 -5.99 8.91
N PRO A 300 28.74 -4.78 8.77
CA PRO A 300 27.70 -4.33 9.68
C PRO A 300 26.47 -5.18 9.47
N TYR A 301 25.81 -5.55 10.56
CA TYR A 301 24.50 -6.17 10.56
C TYR A 301 23.54 -5.32 11.39
N LEU A 302 22.34 -5.12 10.85
CA LEU A 302 21.26 -4.46 11.55
C LEU A 302 20.69 -5.40 12.63
N SER A 303 20.74 -4.95 13.87
CA SER A 303 20.30 -5.73 15.04
C SER A 303 18.94 -5.27 15.57
N GLU A 304 18.59 -3.98 15.39
CA GLU A 304 17.36 -3.42 15.94
C GLU A 304 16.88 -2.20 15.14
N VAL A 305 15.56 -2.04 15.03
CA VAL A 305 14.88 -0.86 14.48
C VAL A 305 13.92 -0.29 15.52
N GLN A 306 14.12 0.98 15.89
CA GLN A 306 13.28 1.69 16.84
C GLN A 306 12.61 2.94 16.23
N LYS A 307 11.49 3.36 16.83
CA LYS A 307 10.85 4.68 16.70
C LYS A 307 10.08 4.96 17.99
N SER A 308 10.71 5.56 19.00
CA SER A 308 10.27 5.62 20.42
C SER A 308 10.05 4.26 21.13
N THR A 309 9.73 3.21 20.37
CA THR A 309 9.59 1.81 20.78
C THR A 309 10.32 0.93 19.77
N THR A 310 10.62 -0.32 20.13
CA THR A 310 11.21 -1.29 19.20
C THR A 310 10.14 -1.83 18.24
N TYR A 311 10.41 -1.73 16.93
CA TYR A 311 9.56 -2.27 15.86
C TYR A 311 10.11 -3.55 15.27
N TRP A 312 11.40 -3.82 15.42
CA TRP A 312 12.04 -5.05 14.98
C TRP A 312 13.33 -5.26 15.77
N LYS A 313 13.59 -6.50 16.18
CA LYS A 313 14.83 -6.91 16.86
C LYS A 313 15.22 -8.32 16.46
N TRP A 314 16.53 -8.57 16.36
CA TRP A 314 17.08 -9.83 15.85
C TRP A 314 16.82 -11.07 16.73
N ASN A 315 16.56 -10.91 18.03
CA ASN A 315 16.32 -12.00 18.99
C ASN A 315 14.87 -12.07 19.51
N THR A 316 13.94 -11.41 18.83
CA THR A 316 12.50 -11.48 19.12
C THR A 316 11.76 -12.20 17.99
N GLY A 317 10.58 -12.76 18.29
CA GLY A 317 9.72 -13.35 17.26
C GLY A 317 10.30 -14.58 16.55
N GLY A 318 11.18 -15.35 17.20
CA GLY A 318 11.79 -16.56 16.64
C GLY A 318 12.94 -16.31 15.67
N ARG A 319 13.44 -15.07 15.58
CA ARG A 319 14.62 -14.70 14.78
C ARG A 319 15.90 -15.10 15.51
N SER A 320 16.92 -15.50 14.75
CA SER A 320 18.20 -16.01 15.30
C SER A 320 19.42 -15.21 14.88
N ALA A 321 19.27 -14.18 14.04
CA ALA A 321 20.40 -13.45 13.48
C ALA A 321 20.08 -11.99 13.14
N CYS A 322 21.11 -11.14 13.23
CA CYS A 322 21.12 -9.79 12.70
C CYS A 322 21.00 -9.80 11.16
N VAL A 323 20.56 -8.69 10.58
CA VAL A 323 20.20 -8.59 9.16
C VAL A 323 21.31 -7.94 8.36
N ALA A 324 21.70 -8.55 7.25
CA ALA A 324 22.71 -8.01 6.34
C ALA A 324 22.17 -6.83 5.50
N SER A 325 23.07 -6.04 4.92
CA SER A 325 22.71 -4.91 4.06
C SER A 325 21.81 -5.36 2.90
N GLY A 326 20.69 -4.67 2.71
CA GLY A 326 19.73 -4.92 1.62
C GLY A 326 18.75 -6.07 1.85
N ALA A 327 18.82 -6.77 2.98
CA ALA A 327 17.79 -7.73 3.33
C ALA A 327 16.52 -7.04 3.82
N GLN A 328 15.36 -7.59 3.44
CA GLN A 328 14.04 -7.10 3.85
C GLN A 328 13.71 -7.59 5.27
N ILE A 329 13.24 -6.70 6.11
CA ILE A 329 12.71 -7.00 7.44
C ILE A 329 11.19 -6.80 7.49
N VAL A 330 10.50 -7.69 8.21
CA VAL A 330 9.08 -7.55 8.54
C VAL A 330 8.98 -7.05 9.98
N LEU A 331 8.35 -5.89 10.19
CA LEU A 331 8.24 -5.29 11.51
C LEU A 331 7.26 -6.07 12.40
N ASP A 332 7.57 -6.16 13.69
CA ASP A 332 6.72 -6.79 14.73
C ASP A 332 5.41 -6.02 14.93
N ALA A 333 5.42 -4.72 14.64
CA ALA A 333 4.26 -3.85 14.65
C ALA A 333 4.29 -2.91 13.44
N THR A 334 3.12 -2.38 13.06
CA THR A 334 3.03 -1.39 11.97
C THR A 334 3.57 -0.03 12.44
N MET A 335 4.62 0.47 11.81
CA MET A 335 5.18 1.79 12.12
C MET A 335 4.37 2.89 11.40
N ALA A 336 3.79 3.80 12.18
CA ALA A 336 3.03 4.93 11.64
C ALA A 336 3.95 6.14 11.39
N LEU A 337 3.99 6.62 10.14
CA LEU A 337 4.61 7.88 9.74
C LEU A 337 3.51 8.90 9.44
N TYR A 338 3.24 9.77 10.41
CA TYR A 338 2.16 10.77 10.33
C TYR A 338 2.50 11.88 9.32
N SER A 339 1.51 12.68 8.93
CA SER A 339 1.78 13.87 8.12
C SER A 339 2.79 14.78 8.82
N GLY A 340 3.79 15.26 8.06
CA GLY A 340 4.89 16.06 8.60
C GLY A 340 6.13 15.24 9.02
N PRO A 341 7.04 15.82 9.82
CA PRO A 341 8.30 15.19 10.22
C PRO A 341 8.11 14.02 11.18
N ASN A 342 8.79 12.91 10.91
CA ASN A 342 8.83 11.70 11.74
C ASN A 342 10.27 11.29 11.96
N SER A 343 10.70 11.24 13.22
CA SER A 343 11.99 10.64 13.58
C SER A 343 11.90 9.12 13.47
N VAL A 344 12.89 8.52 12.81
CA VAL A 344 13.09 7.07 12.66
C VAL A 344 14.46 6.74 13.22
N GLY A 345 14.50 5.76 14.11
CA GLY A 345 15.70 5.33 14.81
C GLY A 345 15.55 5.32 16.33
N PRO A 346 16.59 4.86 17.04
CA PRO A 346 17.86 4.39 16.47
C PRO A 346 17.72 3.07 15.69
N LEU A 347 18.43 3.00 14.56
CA LEU A 347 18.83 1.77 13.89
C LEU A 347 20.15 1.32 14.51
N ILE A 348 20.23 0.11 15.07
CA ILE A 348 21.41 -0.35 15.82
C ILE A 348 22.20 -1.35 14.99
N PHE A 349 23.48 -1.07 14.76
CA PHE A 349 24.37 -1.92 13.97
C PHE A 349 25.42 -2.61 14.84
N LEU A 350 25.73 -3.85 14.50
CA LEU A 350 26.72 -4.70 15.16
C LEU A 350 27.63 -5.38 14.12
N ASP A 351 28.78 -5.88 14.55
CA ASP A 351 29.82 -6.47 13.69
C ASP A 351 29.71 -7.99 13.48
N GLY A 352 28.60 -8.61 13.91
CA GLY A 352 28.41 -10.06 13.87
C GLY A 352 26.95 -10.48 13.67
N THR A 353 26.76 -11.67 13.11
CA THR A 353 25.44 -12.23 12.78
C THR A 353 24.66 -12.67 14.00
N ASP A 354 25.32 -13.11 15.06
CA ASP A 354 24.70 -13.74 16.23
C ASP A 354 24.23 -12.76 17.31
N GLY A 355 24.52 -11.45 17.16
CA GLY A 355 24.02 -10.32 17.95
C GLY A 355 24.32 -10.34 19.47
N ALA A 356 24.61 -11.49 20.07
CA ALA A 356 24.86 -11.68 21.50
C ALA A 356 26.32 -11.43 21.86
N THR A 357 27.24 -11.72 20.95
CA THR A 357 28.69 -11.51 21.11
C THR A 357 29.24 -10.42 20.18
N ALA A 358 28.37 -9.82 19.38
CA ALA A 358 28.75 -8.82 18.40
C ALA A 358 29.03 -7.46 19.07
N ASN A 359 30.09 -6.80 18.62
CA ASN A 359 30.48 -5.48 19.07
C ASN A 359 29.73 -4.39 18.29
N ALA A 360 29.64 -3.21 18.90
CA ALA A 360 29.17 -2.01 18.22
C ALA A 360 30.09 -1.66 17.04
N ILE A 361 29.49 -1.38 15.87
CA ILE A 361 30.22 -0.96 14.67
C ILE A 361 29.96 0.50 14.35
N ASN A 362 31.01 1.26 14.05
CA ASN A 362 30.90 2.69 13.76
C ASN A 362 30.23 2.91 12.40
N MET A 363 29.12 3.63 12.38
CA MET A 363 28.33 3.94 11.18
C MET A 363 28.49 5.40 10.73
N GLN A 364 29.53 6.12 11.18
CA GLN A 364 29.86 7.45 10.67
C GLN A 364 30.23 7.42 9.19
N ALA A 365 29.97 8.52 8.48
CA ALA A 365 30.28 8.66 7.05
C ALA A 365 29.79 7.47 6.20
N SER A 366 28.68 6.84 6.56
CA SER A 366 28.06 5.76 5.80
C SER A 366 26.88 6.29 4.99
N HIS A 367 26.72 5.78 3.76
CA HIS A 367 25.56 6.07 2.91
C HIS A 367 24.46 5.03 3.17
N PHE A 368 23.23 5.49 3.32
CA PHE A 368 22.05 4.65 3.52
C PHE A 368 21.02 4.88 2.43
N THR A 369 20.38 3.80 1.99
CA THR A 369 19.10 3.84 1.28
C THR A 369 18.09 3.01 2.07
N VAL A 370 16.95 3.64 2.42
CA VAL A 370 15.88 3.00 3.18
C VAL A 370 14.64 2.95 2.31
N ARG A 371 14.17 1.74 2.00
CA ARG A 371 12.89 1.49 1.35
C ARG A 371 11.83 1.12 2.39
N PHE A 372 10.80 1.94 2.48
CA PHE A 372 9.61 1.71 3.29
C PHE A 372 8.54 1.01 2.45
N GLU A 373 8.01 -0.09 2.97
CA GLU A 373 6.95 -0.85 2.31
C GLU A 373 5.71 -0.86 3.20
N SER A 374 4.59 -0.44 2.62
CA SER A 374 3.29 -0.40 3.25
C SER A 374 2.39 -1.46 2.63
N ALA A 375 1.52 -2.07 3.44
CA ALA A 375 0.43 -2.88 2.89
C ALA A 375 -0.58 -2.04 2.12
N THR A 376 -0.73 -0.74 2.42
CA THR A 376 -1.79 0.12 1.87
C THR A 376 -1.30 1.18 0.91
N ALA A 377 0.00 1.49 0.91
CA ALA A 377 0.61 2.54 0.09
C ALA A 377 1.74 1.99 -0.79
N PRO A 378 2.07 2.64 -1.94
CA PRO A 378 3.23 2.29 -2.74
C PRO A 378 4.53 2.29 -1.92
N SER A 379 5.48 1.44 -2.30
CA SER A 379 6.82 1.46 -1.69
C SER A 379 7.52 2.79 -1.97
N GLN A 380 8.22 3.33 -0.98
CA GLN A 380 8.95 4.59 -1.13
C GLN A 380 10.36 4.44 -0.60
N SER A 381 11.33 5.11 -1.23
CA SER A 381 12.74 5.04 -0.82
C SER A 381 13.30 6.43 -0.57
N ILE A 382 14.14 6.51 0.45
CA ILE A 382 14.97 7.70 0.72
C ILE A 382 16.43 7.28 0.71
N SER A 383 17.33 8.24 0.52
CA SER A 383 18.76 8.04 0.76
C SER A 383 19.35 9.20 1.54
N PHE A 384 20.35 8.92 2.37
CA PHE A 384 21.05 9.92 3.17
C PHE A 384 22.44 9.44 3.59
N ASP A 385 23.30 10.39 3.92
CA ASP A 385 24.60 10.12 4.54
C ASP A 385 24.55 10.45 6.02
N THR A 386 25.16 9.61 6.85
CA THR A 386 25.38 9.94 8.26
C THR A 386 26.52 10.96 8.42
N PRO A 387 26.44 11.86 9.40
CA PRO A 387 27.49 12.84 9.64
C PRO A 387 28.77 12.20 10.20
N GLY A 388 29.81 13.02 10.25
CA GLY A 388 31.13 12.65 10.74
C GLY A 388 32.11 12.36 9.61
N SER A 389 33.38 12.37 9.95
CA SER A 389 34.44 11.83 9.11
C SER A 389 35.04 10.64 9.84
N CYS A 390 35.28 9.57 9.10
CA CYS A 390 36.23 8.59 9.54
C CYS A 390 37.57 8.91 8.88
N SER A 391 38.61 9.18 9.67
CA SER A 391 39.97 9.14 9.16
C SER A 391 40.36 7.67 9.07
N ALA A 392 40.80 7.22 7.90
CA ALA A 392 41.43 5.91 7.77
C ALA A 392 42.48 5.74 8.89
N PRO A 393 42.64 4.53 9.46
CA PRO A 393 43.65 4.30 10.48
C PRO A 393 45.04 4.64 9.91
N VAL A 394 45.64 5.74 10.37
CA VAL A 394 47.01 6.14 10.00
C VAL A 394 47.95 5.70 11.10
N LEU A 395 49.00 4.95 10.77
CA LEU A 395 50.08 4.70 11.73
C LEU A 395 51.16 5.76 11.54
N THR A 396 51.46 6.50 12.60
CA THR A 396 52.56 7.48 12.58
C THR A 396 53.70 7.01 13.46
N GLN A 397 54.92 7.42 13.14
CA GLN A 397 56.04 7.27 14.07
C GLN A 397 55.86 8.27 15.23
N SER A 398 56.08 7.80 16.45
CA SER A 398 56.06 8.61 17.67
C SER A 398 57.44 8.57 18.33
N GLY A 399 58.20 9.66 18.22
CA GLY A 399 59.58 9.74 18.71
C GLY A 399 60.64 9.14 17.78
N ALA A 400 61.91 9.27 18.17
CA ALA A 400 63.03 8.75 17.38
C ALA A 400 63.10 7.22 17.45
N ALA A 401 63.50 6.58 16.35
CA ALA A 401 63.92 5.19 16.39
C ALA A 401 65.19 5.07 17.23
N THR A 402 65.34 3.96 17.95
CA THR A 402 66.46 3.75 18.86
C THR A 402 67.14 2.41 18.60
N LYS A 403 68.46 2.42 18.70
CA LYS A 403 69.26 1.20 18.74
C LYS A 403 69.13 0.57 20.13
N VAL A 404 68.50 -0.59 20.23
CA VAL A 404 68.40 -1.34 21.50
C VAL A 404 69.69 -2.08 21.80
N ASN A 405 70.30 -2.70 20.78
CA ASN A 405 71.64 -3.26 20.83
C ASN A 405 72.20 -3.45 19.41
N ASN A 406 73.34 -4.13 19.27
CA ASN A 406 73.99 -4.32 17.97
C ASN A 406 73.15 -5.07 16.93
N ALA A 407 72.05 -5.74 17.28
CA ALA A 407 71.22 -6.50 16.35
C ALA A 407 69.74 -6.15 16.42
N ARG A 408 69.37 -5.14 17.22
CA ARG A 408 67.99 -4.78 17.50
C ARG A 408 67.79 -3.29 17.40
N LEU A 409 66.75 -2.91 16.68
CA LEU A 409 66.22 -1.56 16.64
C LEU A 409 64.80 -1.56 17.22
N SER A 410 64.37 -0.40 17.70
CA SER A 410 63.06 -0.15 18.27
C SER A 410 62.49 1.13 17.70
N VAL A 411 61.26 1.09 17.21
CA VAL A 411 60.51 2.29 16.81
C VAL A 411 59.18 2.31 17.56
N THR A 412 58.81 3.46 18.11
CA THR A 412 57.49 3.64 18.69
C THR A 412 56.56 4.19 17.62
N ILE A 413 55.42 3.55 17.45
CA ILE A 413 54.36 3.94 16.51
C ILE A 413 53.13 4.37 17.30
N GLN A 414 52.30 5.23 16.72
CA GLN A 414 51.07 5.72 17.32
C GLN A 414 49.90 5.47 16.37
N ASN A 415 48.77 5.08 16.95
CA ASN A 415 47.47 5.13 16.31
C ASN A 415 46.76 6.42 16.78
N PRO A 416 46.77 7.52 16.02
CA PRO A 416 46.07 8.74 16.37
C PRO A 416 44.55 8.61 16.16
N GLY A 417 44.07 7.56 15.48
CA GLY A 417 42.65 7.29 15.28
C GLY A 417 41.96 6.87 16.58
N ALA A 418 40.63 6.89 16.59
CA ALA A 418 39.83 6.50 17.76
C ALA A 418 39.60 4.99 17.86
N LEU A 419 39.72 4.26 16.74
CA LEU A 419 39.44 2.84 16.67
C LEU A 419 40.73 2.01 16.78
N PRO A 420 40.66 0.80 17.38
CA PRO A 420 41.80 -0.09 17.45
C PRO A 420 42.23 -0.58 16.05
N ILE A 421 43.54 -0.69 15.83
CA ILE A 421 44.14 -1.21 14.59
C ILE A 421 44.77 -2.56 14.88
N THR A 422 44.36 -3.61 14.16
CA THR A 422 45.05 -4.92 14.18
C THR A 422 45.94 -5.05 12.96
N VAL A 423 47.21 -5.41 13.16
CA VAL A 423 48.18 -5.66 12.07
C VAL A 423 48.24 -7.16 11.80
N THR A 424 48.10 -7.56 10.54
CA THR A 424 48.13 -8.97 10.11
C THR A 424 49.47 -9.38 9.54
N SER A 425 50.19 -8.46 8.91
CA SER A 425 51.56 -8.68 8.48
C SER A 425 52.35 -7.39 8.50
N MET A 426 53.67 -7.50 8.57
CA MET A 426 54.58 -6.38 8.41
C MET A 426 55.66 -6.75 7.41
N THR A 427 55.92 -5.88 6.44
CA THR A 427 57.11 -5.97 5.61
C THR A 427 58.16 -5.00 6.09
N VAL A 428 59.41 -5.43 6.04
CA VAL A 428 60.58 -4.63 6.44
C VAL A 428 61.54 -4.57 5.27
N SER A 429 61.98 -3.37 4.90
CA SER A 429 63.13 -3.18 4.01
C SER A 429 64.13 -2.23 4.64
N SER A 430 65.41 -2.40 4.30
CA SER A 430 66.49 -1.57 4.80
C SER A 430 67.53 -1.27 3.73
N ASP A 431 68.22 -0.14 3.86
CA ASP A 431 69.34 0.24 3.00
C ASP A 431 70.67 -0.44 3.38
N ILE A 432 70.64 -1.41 4.31
CA ILE A 432 71.83 -2.16 4.72
C ILE A 432 72.39 -2.92 3.52
N THR A 433 73.64 -2.66 3.17
CA THR A 433 74.31 -3.28 2.01
C THR A 433 74.85 -4.68 2.28
N THR A 434 75.18 -4.97 3.54
CA THR A 434 75.62 -6.31 3.98
C THR A 434 74.44 -7.26 4.11
N SER A 435 74.70 -8.57 4.01
CA SER A 435 73.67 -9.59 4.24
C SER A 435 72.93 -9.37 5.57
N ALA A 436 71.65 -9.06 5.48
CA ALA A 436 70.75 -8.82 6.61
C ALA A 436 69.43 -9.55 6.39
N TYR A 437 68.99 -10.24 7.43
CA TYR A 437 67.80 -11.08 7.42
C TYR A 437 66.96 -10.82 8.66
N LEU A 438 65.64 -10.76 8.49
CA LEU A 438 64.67 -10.53 9.56
C LEU A 438 64.54 -11.79 10.44
N ASP A 439 64.80 -11.67 11.74
CA ASP A 439 64.82 -12.79 12.69
C ASP A 439 63.60 -12.79 13.60
N ARG A 440 63.22 -11.62 14.12
CA ARG A 440 62.14 -11.51 15.11
C ARG A 440 61.53 -10.12 15.14
N ILE A 441 60.23 -10.06 15.36
CA ILE A 441 59.48 -8.83 15.63
C ILE A 441 58.78 -8.96 16.98
N ARG A 442 58.94 -7.95 17.84
CA ARG A 442 58.17 -7.82 19.08
C ARG A 442 57.30 -6.59 19.06
N TYR A 443 56.14 -6.71 19.68
CA TYR A 443 55.14 -5.67 19.83
C TYR A 443 54.89 -5.44 21.31
N ASN A 444 55.18 -4.25 21.84
CA ASN A 444 55.13 -3.96 23.28
C ASN A 444 55.85 -5.03 24.15
N GLY A 445 56.96 -5.56 23.63
CA GLY A 445 57.72 -6.62 24.28
C GLY A 445 57.17 -8.05 24.10
N ALA A 446 55.99 -8.28 23.54
CA ALA A 446 55.53 -9.62 23.18
C ALA A 446 56.07 -10.04 21.81
N ASN A 447 56.43 -11.31 21.60
CA ASN A 447 56.75 -11.78 20.24
C ASN A 447 55.46 -11.84 19.42
N VAL A 448 55.48 -11.27 18.21
CA VAL A 448 54.39 -11.40 17.23
C VAL A 448 54.82 -12.18 15.99
N TRP A 449 56.14 -12.28 15.76
CA TRP A 449 56.71 -13.11 14.71
C TRP A 449 58.15 -13.48 15.03
N GLN A 450 58.56 -14.72 14.71
CA GLN A 450 59.95 -15.17 14.82
C GLN A 450 60.27 -16.25 13.78
N ALA A 451 61.31 -16.04 13.00
CA ALA A 451 61.80 -17.03 12.03
C ALA A 451 62.35 -18.29 12.71
N LEU A 452 62.31 -19.42 12.00
CA LEU A 452 62.91 -20.69 12.44
C LEU A 452 62.42 -21.20 13.81
N VAL A 453 61.20 -20.81 14.22
CA VAL A 453 60.54 -21.32 15.43
C VAL A 453 59.25 -22.01 15.03
N GLY A 454 58.95 -23.15 15.65
CA GLY A 454 57.74 -23.93 15.37
C GLY A 454 56.44 -23.12 15.52
N ALA A 455 56.42 -22.14 16.43
CA ALA A 455 55.31 -21.22 16.63
C ALA A 455 54.94 -20.39 15.38
N CYS A 456 55.85 -20.25 14.40
CA CYS A 456 55.61 -19.56 13.13
C CYS A 456 55.95 -20.50 11.94
N SER A 457 55.61 -21.78 12.06
CA SER A 457 55.82 -22.78 10.98
C SER A 457 57.27 -22.91 10.50
N SER A 458 58.25 -22.52 11.32
CA SER A 458 59.68 -22.54 11.01
C SER A 458 60.06 -21.81 9.71
N VAL A 459 59.37 -20.73 9.33
CA VAL A 459 59.71 -20.04 8.06
C VAL A 459 61.13 -19.47 8.11
N ALA A 460 61.82 -19.55 6.98
CA ALA A 460 63.19 -19.06 6.85
C ALA A 460 63.25 -17.54 7.03
N ARG A 461 64.38 -17.02 7.50
CA ARG A 461 64.56 -15.57 7.65
C ARG A 461 64.53 -14.91 6.27
N PRO A 462 63.60 -13.99 5.98
CA PRO A 462 63.59 -13.29 4.71
C PRO A 462 64.69 -12.22 4.70
N SER A 463 65.28 -11.98 3.53
CA SER A 463 66.31 -10.94 3.38
C SER A 463 65.67 -9.56 3.40
N ILE A 464 66.36 -8.60 4.03
CA ILE A 464 65.95 -7.20 4.10
C ILE A 464 67.05 -6.23 3.61
N ALA A 465 68.17 -6.78 3.12
CA ALA A 465 69.34 -6.02 2.67
C ALA A 465 69.13 -5.47 1.25
N ASN A 466 69.83 -4.38 0.91
CA ASN A 466 69.75 -3.74 -0.41
C ASN A 466 68.30 -3.43 -0.84
N ASN A 467 67.48 -2.96 0.11
CA ASN A 467 66.05 -2.70 -0.08
C ASN A 467 65.22 -3.94 -0.45
N ALA A 468 65.73 -5.16 -0.20
CA ALA A 468 64.90 -6.36 -0.26
C ALA A 468 63.76 -6.27 0.77
N ILE A 469 62.59 -6.78 0.38
CA ILE A 469 61.39 -6.75 1.22
C ILE A 469 61.31 -8.07 1.97
N GLY A 470 61.51 -8.02 3.29
CA GLY A 470 61.28 -9.16 4.16
C GLY A 470 59.88 -9.11 4.76
N THR A 471 59.03 -10.05 4.37
CA THR A 471 57.65 -10.16 4.87
C THR A 471 57.58 -11.03 6.11
N ALA A 472 56.98 -10.51 7.18
CA ALA A 472 56.57 -11.26 8.35
C ALA A 472 55.03 -11.30 8.40
N ASP A 473 54.49 -12.44 7.98
CA ASP A 473 53.06 -12.73 8.13
C ASP A 473 52.80 -13.20 9.57
N PHE A 474 51.95 -12.47 10.30
CA PHE A 474 51.63 -12.80 11.69
C PHE A 474 50.54 -13.88 11.77
N SER A 475 49.74 -14.07 10.72
CA SER A 475 48.64 -15.02 10.70
C SER A 475 49.10 -16.49 10.70
N ILE A 476 50.32 -16.75 10.23
CA ILE A 476 50.95 -18.08 10.26
C ILE A 476 51.58 -18.42 11.61
N CYS A 477 51.56 -17.47 12.56
CA CYS A 477 52.12 -17.65 13.90
C CYS A 477 51.02 -17.96 14.92
N SER A 478 51.34 -18.77 15.94
CA SER A 478 50.47 -19.01 17.10
C SER A 478 50.45 -17.85 18.11
N TYR A 479 51.04 -16.70 17.76
CA TYR A 479 51.07 -15.51 18.60
C TYR A 479 49.80 -14.69 18.40
N ALA A 480 49.38 -13.93 19.42
CA ALA A 480 48.27 -13.00 19.27
C ALA A 480 48.62 -11.91 18.24
N LEU A 481 47.66 -11.56 17.38
CA LEU A 481 47.84 -10.45 16.45
C LEU A 481 48.03 -9.14 17.24
N PRO A 482 48.99 -8.30 16.86
CA PRO A 482 49.20 -7.02 17.52
C PRO A 482 48.04 -6.06 17.23
N THR A 483 47.45 -5.51 18.30
CA THR A 483 46.41 -4.49 18.24
C THR A 483 46.86 -3.20 18.92
N ILE A 484 46.64 -2.05 18.28
CA ILE A 484 46.89 -0.71 18.84
C ILE A 484 45.56 -0.03 19.09
N ASN A 485 45.20 0.19 20.34
CA ASN A 485 44.01 0.96 20.67
C ASN A 485 44.11 2.39 20.13
N GLY A 486 42.96 3.00 19.87
CA GLY A 486 42.91 4.38 19.42
C GLY A 486 43.54 5.33 20.44
N GLY A 487 44.32 6.30 19.96
CA GLY A 487 45.11 7.23 20.76
C GLY A 487 46.34 6.63 21.46
N ALA A 488 46.54 5.31 21.40
CA ALA A 488 47.65 4.64 22.06
C ALA A 488 48.93 4.61 21.21
N THR A 489 50.07 4.48 21.90
CA THR A 489 51.36 4.18 21.29
C THR A 489 51.73 2.72 21.49
N ALA A 490 52.62 2.22 20.65
CA ALA A 490 53.17 0.89 20.77
C ALA A 490 54.60 0.83 20.24
N THR A 491 55.42 -0.01 20.86
CA THR A 491 56.82 -0.19 20.49
C THR A 491 56.99 -1.44 19.63
N VAL A 492 57.61 -1.26 18.46
CA VAL A 492 57.97 -2.33 17.53
C VAL A 492 59.48 -2.56 17.61
N ASP A 493 59.88 -3.68 18.18
CA ASP A 493 61.28 -4.12 18.17
C ASP A 493 61.53 -5.06 17.00
N ILE A 494 62.58 -4.78 16.21
CA ILE A 494 63.00 -5.62 15.09
C ILE A 494 64.39 -6.16 15.38
N ARG A 495 64.55 -7.48 15.29
CA ARG A 495 65.85 -8.17 15.36
C ARG A 495 66.29 -8.64 14.00
N ILE A 496 67.54 -8.37 13.65
CA ILE A 496 68.16 -8.73 12.37
C ILE A 496 69.39 -9.63 12.56
N ARG A 497 69.66 -10.52 11.60
CA ARG A 497 70.77 -11.49 11.61
C ARG A 497 71.51 -11.49 10.29
N LYS A 498 72.78 -11.90 10.32
CA LYS A 498 73.69 -11.86 9.15
C LYS A 498 73.43 -13.00 8.19
N ASN A 499 73.02 -14.14 8.72
CA ASN A 499 72.89 -15.39 7.98
C ASN A 499 71.43 -15.87 8.02
N PRO A 500 70.97 -16.57 6.97
CA PRO A 500 69.61 -17.12 6.92
C PRO A 500 69.36 -18.15 8.04
N THR A 501 70.39 -18.89 8.48
CA THR A 501 70.29 -19.93 9.52
C THR A 501 71.18 -19.69 10.76
N GLY A 502 72.24 -18.88 10.63
CA GLY A 502 73.22 -18.66 11.71
C GLY A 502 72.86 -17.53 12.68
N ASN A 503 73.38 -17.55 13.91
CA ASN A 503 73.08 -16.56 14.96
C ASN A 503 74.02 -15.34 14.98
N ALA A 504 74.77 -15.10 13.91
CA ALA A 504 75.60 -13.91 13.79
C ALA A 504 74.73 -12.64 13.67
N ASN A 505 75.07 -11.62 14.45
CA ASN A 505 74.38 -10.33 14.43
C ASN A 505 74.86 -9.46 13.26
N VAL A 506 73.96 -8.69 12.65
CA VAL A 506 74.32 -7.57 11.75
C VAL A 506 74.36 -6.31 12.58
N PRO A 507 75.47 -5.56 12.60
CA PRO A 507 75.54 -4.27 13.29
C PRO A 507 74.49 -3.31 12.73
N VAL A 508 73.50 -2.95 13.56
CA VAL A 508 72.63 -1.81 13.29
C VAL A 508 73.45 -0.53 13.54
N ALA A 509 73.61 0.31 12.53
CA ALA A 509 74.42 1.53 12.57
C ALA A 509 73.54 2.79 12.42
N ALA A 510 73.99 3.90 13.01
CA ALA A 510 73.34 5.19 12.83
C ALA A 510 73.40 5.62 11.35
N GLY A 511 72.34 6.28 10.87
CA GLY A 511 72.23 6.73 9.48
C GLY A 511 71.65 5.70 8.51
N GLN A 512 71.33 4.48 8.97
CA GLN A 512 70.64 3.47 8.16
C GLN A 512 69.13 3.74 8.12
N SER A 513 68.54 3.63 6.93
CA SER A 513 67.12 3.86 6.68
C SER A 513 66.34 2.54 6.65
N TYR A 514 65.15 2.58 7.24
CA TYR A 514 64.22 1.46 7.32
C TYR A 514 62.84 1.89 6.88
N THR A 515 62.18 1.01 6.14
CA THR A 515 60.78 1.16 5.76
C THR A 515 60.00 -0.01 6.35
N LEU A 516 59.00 0.31 7.16
CA LEU A 516 58.03 -0.66 7.68
C LEU A 516 56.71 -0.43 6.99
N THR A 517 56.20 -1.45 6.30
CA THR A 517 54.84 -1.42 5.76
C THR A 517 53.98 -2.41 6.55
N PHE A 518 53.04 -1.88 7.30
CA PHE A 518 52.07 -2.62 8.08
C PHE A 518 50.87 -2.93 7.19
N THR A 519 50.56 -4.20 7.00
CA THR A 519 49.28 -4.63 6.45
C THR A 519 48.31 -4.77 7.60
N LEU A 520 47.26 -3.96 7.57
CA LEU A 520 46.20 -4.00 8.58
C LEU A 520 45.22 -5.13 8.25
N GLN A 521 44.44 -5.56 9.23
CA GLN A 521 43.43 -6.61 9.06
C GLN A 521 42.45 -6.32 7.92
N CYS A 522 42.24 -5.05 7.57
CA CYS A 522 41.34 -4.63 6.50
C CYS A 522 42.02 -4.48 5.13
N GLY A 523 43.24 -5.02 4.96
CA GLY A 523 44.00 -4.95 3.71
C GLY A 523 44.68 -3.60 3.42
N ASN A 524 44.33 -2.55 4.16
CA ASN A 524 45.01 -1.26 4.08
C ASN A 524 46.48 -1.41 4.50
N THR A 525 47.39 -0.80 3.75
CA THR A 525 48.81 -0.75 4.09
C THR A 525 49.21 0.62 4.60
N GLN A 526 49.89 0.67 5.75
CA GLN A 526 50.46 1.89 6.32
C GLN A 526 51.98 1.80 6.27
N THR A 527 52.66 2.83 5.77
CA THR A 527 54.12 2.82 5.64
C THR A 527 54.77 3.85 6.55
N ILE A 528 55.75 3.40 7.34
CA ILE A 528 56.57 4.25 8.20
C ILE A 528 58.02 4.15 7.72
N ASN A 529 58.58 5.30 7.34
CA ASN A 529 59.99 5.45 7.01
C ASN A 529 60.71 6.12 8.16
N PHE A 530 61.85 5.57 8.59
CA PHE A 530 62.68 6.18 9.60
C PHE A 530 64.16 5.91 9.37
N THR A 531 65.00 6.75 9.96
CA THR A 531 66.46 6.60 10.00
C THR A 531 66.90 6.40 11.45
N LEU A 532 67.84 5.49 11.68
CA LEU A 532 68.34 5.13 13.02
C LEU A 532 69.42 6.08 13.53
#